data_AF-J3MAH6-F1
#
_entry.id   AF-J3MAH6-F1
#
_cell.length_a   1.000
_cell.length_b   1.000
_cell.length_c   1.000
_cell.angle_alpha   90.00
_cell.angle_beta   90.00
_cell.angle_gamma   90.00
#
_symmetry.space_group_name_H-M   'P 1'
#
loop_
_entity.id
_entity.type
_entity.pdbx_description
1 polymer ?
#
loop_
_entity_poly.entity_id
_entity_poly.type
_entity_poly.pdbx_seq_one_letter_code
_entity_poly.pdbx_strand_id
1 'polypeptide(L)'
;MKKMGVEDSKIRLAIIPVYRMYPIAVLDAVNYDGHHLPLFVVQLTDLTDGVFVGFAYNHALSDGTAFWDFINAWAEIVRAAPAGPLTSRPPLLKRWSPQGDGAPGVLPYADLSEVIERLTPPPLRERMLHFSSESLVALKERARQELLAAGDTAGAAALTRFQALSSLMWRCITRARRLPPEQETAWMAKPMIYTLRFFDSSSVMMGSSPRFDMYGCDLGWGKAVAARSGRANKCDGKTSLYPGREGGGSMDAEVVLSPENMAALEQDHEFWAAVTPDS
;
A
#
# COMPACT_ATOMS: atom_id res chain seq x y z
N MET A 1 32.64 -45.83 -19.07
CA MET A 1 31.51 -45.60 -20.01
C MET A 1 30.36 -44.96 -19.24
N LYS A 2 29.81 -43.90 -19.81
CA LYS A 2 28.62 -43.15 -19.36
C LYS A 2 27.42 -44.07 -19.09
N LYS A 3 26.58 -43.68 -18.11
CA LYS A 3 25.22 -43.22 -18.41
C LYS A 3 24.68 -42.31 -17.29
N MET A 4 24.46 -41.05 -17.66
CA MET A 4 23.55 -40.10 -17.04
C MET A 4 22.09 -40.51 -17.25
N GLY A 5 21.21 -39.99 -16.39
CA GLY A 5 19.76 -39.83 -16.54
C GLY A 5 19.18 -39.37 -15.19
N VAL A 6 19.14 -38.08 -14.85
CA VAL A 6 18.15 -37.03 -15.24
C VAL A 6 16.73 -37.43 -14.85
N GLU A 7 15.91 -36.69 -14.11
CA GLU A 7 16.01 -35.53 -13.19
C GLU A 7 14.60 -35.48 -12.58
N ASP A 8 14.46 -35.58 -11.26
CA ASP A 8 13.22 -35.18 -10.58
C ASP A 8 13.37 -33.69 -10.26
N SER A 9 12.86 -32.84 -11.14
CA SER A 9 12.80 -31.39 -11.00
C SER A 9 11.76 -30.99 -9.95
N LYS A 10 12.03 -31.34 -8.69
CA LYS A 10 11.40 -30.65 -7.55
C LYS A 10 11.99 -29.26 -7.51
N ILE A 11 11.15 -28.26 -7.79
CA ILE A 11 11.43 -26.86 -7.47
C ILE A 11 11.69 -26.79 -5.96
N ARG A 12 12.96 -26.93 -5.58
CA ARG A 12 13.44 -26.58 -4.25
C ARG A 12 13.49 -25.07 -4.27
N LEU A 13 12.46 -24.43 -3.71
CA LEU A 13 12.60 -23.06 -3.23
C LEU A 13 13.83 -23.09 -2.31
N ALA A 14 14.94 -22.51 -2.73
CA ALA A 14 16.12 -22.42 -1.91
C ALA A 14 15.78 -21.48 -0.75
N ILE A 15 15.26 -22.05 0.34
CA ILE A 15 15.27 -21.42 1.64
C ILE A 15 16.74 -21.39 2.02
N ILE A 16 17.42 -20.28 1.74
CA ILE A 16 18.76 -20.03 2.26
C ILE A 16 18.57 -19.74 3.75
N PRO A 17 19.04 -20.61 4.68
CA PRO A 17 18.94 -20.34 6.10
C PRO A 17 20.01 -19.30 6.43
N VAL A 18 19.65 -18.02 6.41
CA VAL A 18 20.57 -16.95 6.82
C VAL A 18 20.45 -16.75 8.32
N TYR A 19 21.28 -17.47 9.07
CA TYR A 19 21.68 -17.08 10.41
C TYR A 19 22.57 -15.82 10.29
N ARG A 20 22.10 -14.70 10.82
CA ARG A 20 22.62 -13.30 10.80
C ARG A 20 21.86 -12.33 9.88
N MET A 21 21.10 -11.50 10.58
CA MET A 21 20.50 -10.23 10.20
C MET A 21 21.44 -9.33 9.38
N TYR A 22 21.13 -9.16 8.10
CA TYR A 22 21.36 -7.95 7.32
C TYR A 22 20.05 -7.67 6.55
N PRO A 23 19.39 -6.54 6.79
CA PRO A 23 18.05 -6.27 6.25
C PRO A 23 18.15 -6.09 4.72
N ILE A 24 17.17 -6.64 3.99
CA ILE A 24 16.80 -6.29 2.60
C ILE A 24 17.98 -5.78 1.74
N ALA A 25 18.54 -6.63 0.87
CA ALA A 25 19.60 -6.28 -0.09
C ALA A 25 19.22 -5.19 -1.15
N VAL A 26 18.19 -4.38 -0.86
CA VAL A 26 17.50 -3.42 -1.72
C VAL A 26 17.14 -2.15 -0.91
N LEU A 27 17.70 -1.96 0.29
CA LEU A 27 17.22 -0.96 1.26
C LEU A 27 17.26 0.51 0.76
N ASP A 28 18.11 0.77 -0.23
CA ASP A 28 18.24 2.06 -0.92
C ASP A 28 18.04 1.95 -2.43
N ALA A 29 17.52 0.81 -2.92
CA ALA A 29 17.23 0.67 -4.33
C ALA A 29 15.92 1.39 -4.68
N VAL A 30 15.93 2.02 -5.84
CA VAL A 30 14.76 2.68 -6.42
C VAL A 30 14.22 1.84 -7.57
N ASN A 31 13.01 2.14 -8.05
CA ASN A 31 12.40 1.38 -9.17
C ASN A 31 13.32 1.29 -10.40
N TYR A 32 14.16 2.30 -10.65
CA TYR A 32 15.13 2.26 -11.76
C TYR A 32 16.18 1.15 -11.62
N ASP A 33 16.57 0.79 -10.40
CA ASP A 33 17.58 -0.26 -10.18
C ASP A 33 17.08 -1.66 -10.61
N GLY A 34 15.77 -1.82 -10.85
CA GLY A 34 15.19 -3.04 -11.42
C GLY A 34 15.72 -3.44 -12.79
N HIS A 35 16.47 -2.57 -13.48
CA HIS A 35 17.22 -2.96 -14.68
C HIS A 35 18.36 -3.94 -14.40
N HIS A 36 18.88 -3.95 -13.17
CA HIS A 36 20.06 -4.72 -12.78
C HIS A 36 19.85 -5.54 -11.49
N LEU A 37 18.81 -5.24 -10.71
CA LEU A 37 18.45 -5.95 -9.48
C LEU A 37 17.18 -6.79 -9.66
N PRO A 38 16.97 -7.82 -8.82
CA PRO A 38 15.73 -8.59 -8.82
C PRO A 38 14.49 -7.69 -8.65
N LEU A 39 13.45 -7.94 -9.44
CA LEU A 39 12.22 -7.16 -9.42
C LEU A 39 11.24 -7.58 -8.31
N PHE A 40 11.43 -8.76 -7.75
CA PHE A 40 10.62 -9.29 -6.65
C PHE A 40 11.50 -10.15 -5.74
N VAL A 41 11.45 -9.86 -4.44
CA VAL A 41 12.21 -10.53 -3.40
C VAL A 41 11.27 -10.84 -2.25
N VAL A 42 11.33 -12.08 -1.76
CA VAL A 42 10.61 -12.52 -0.57
C VAL A 42 11.62 -12.80 0.53
N GLN A 43 11.36 -12.30 1.73
CA GLN A 43 12.13 -12.59 2.92
C GLN A 43 11.23 -13.27 3.95
N LEU A 44 11.66 -14.44 4.43
CA LEU A 44 11.06 -15.10 5.58
C LEU A 44 11.91 -14.81 6.81
N THR A 45 11.30 -14.37 7.89
CA THR A 45 11.98 -14.09 9.16
C THR A 45 11.29 -14.84 10.27
N ASP A 46 11.98 -15.79 10.88
CA ASP A 46 11.49 -16.52 12.05
C ASP A 46 11.60 -15.61 13.29
N LEU A 47 10.49 -15.53 14.03
CA LEU A 47 10.40 -14.84 15.31
C LEU A 47 10.27 -15.89 16.43
N THR A 48 10.41 -15.47 17.68
CA THR A 48 10.26 -16.36 18.84
C THR A 48 8.89 -17.03 18.93
N ASP A 49 7.87 -16.37 18.39
CA ASP A 49 6.45 -16.67 18.56
C ASP A 49 5.66 -16.55 17.24
N GLY A 50 6.36 -16.50 16.09
CA GLY A 50 5.71 -16.35 14.81
C GLY A 50 6.67 -16.24 13.65
N VAL A 51 6.14 -15.82 12.51
CA VAL A 51 6.88 -15.68 11.25
C VAL A 51 6.49 -14.35 10.62
N PHE A 52 7.47 -13.62 10.11
CA PHE A 52 7.27 -12.42 9.30
C PHE A 52 7.67 -12.69 7.85
N VAL A 53 6.74 -12.42 6.92
CA VAL A 53 6.98 -12.51 5.48
C VAL A 53 7.07 -11.10 4.91
N GLY A 54 8.25 -10.71 4.47
CA GLY A 54 8.52 -9.42 3.83
C GLY A 54 8.60 -9.55 2.31
N PHE A 55 8.04 -8.56 1.61
CA PHE A 55 8.12 -8.45 0.15
C PHE A 55 8.82 -7.15 -0.24
N ALA A 56 9.80 -7.24 -1.11
CA ALA A 56 10.33 -6.10 -1.86
C ALA A 56 10.00 -6.31 -3.35
N TYR A 57 9.44 -5.29 -3.97
CA TYR A 57 8.77 -5.44 -5.25
C TYR A 57 8.91 -4.14 -6.07
N ASN A 58 9.27 -4.27 -7.33
CA ASN A 58 9.37 -3.16 -8.26
C ASN A 58 8.00 -2.84 -8.86
N HIS A 59 7.53 -1.60 -8.65
CA HIS A 59 6.19 -1.17 -9.05
C HIS A 59 5.95 -1.16 -10.56
N ALA A 60 7.00 -1.29 -11.39
CA ALA A 60 6.87 -1.45 -12.83
C ALA A 60 6.25 -2.79 -13.26
N LEU A 61 6.22 -3.80 -12.37
CA LEU A 61 5.67 -5.12 -12.68
C LEU A 61 4.13 -5.12 -12.75
N SER A 62 3.46 -4.33 -11.90
CA SER A 62 2.02 -4.39 -11.66
C SER A 62 1.51 -3.21 -10.79
N ASP A 63 0.20 -3.09 -10.67
CA ASP A 63 -0.42 -2.28 -9.63
C ASP A 63 -0.62 -3.08 -8.33
N GLY A 64 -1.20 -2.44 -7.31
CA GLY A 64 -1.51 -3.09 -6.04
C GLY A 64 -2.55 -4.21 -6.15
N THR A 65 -3.49 -4.13 -7.10
CA THR A 65 -4.52 -5.17 -7.30
C THR A 65 -3.85 -6.45 -7.79
N ALA A 66 -3.11 -6.35 -8.89
CA ALA A 66 -2.41 -7.49 -9.47
C ALA A 66 -1.32 -8.05 -8.55
N PHE A 67 -0.70 -7.21 -7.70
CA PHE A 67 0.21 -7.67 -6.65
C PHE A 67 -0.51 -8.58 -5.65
N TRP A 68 -1.63 -8.14 -5.08
CA TRP A 68 -2.36 -8.95 -4.10
C TRP A 68 -3.02 -10.19 -4.72
N ASP A 69 -3.49 -10.11 -5.97
CA ASP A 69 -3.94 -11.28 -6.72
C ASP A 69 -2.83 -12.33 -6.84
N PHE A 70 -1.60 -11.90 -7.15
CA PHE A 70 -0.43 -12.79 -7.20
C PHE A 70 -0.12 -13.42 -5.82
N ILE A 71 -0.09 -12.62 -4.76
CA ILE A 71 0.20 -13.11 -3.40
C ILE A 71 -0.86 -14.14 -2.95
N ASN A 72 -2.13 -13.90 -3.24
CA ASN A 72 -3.22 -14.82 -2.90
C ASN A 72 -3.20 -16.09 -3.75
N ALA A 73 -2.89 -16.00 -5.05
CA ALA A 73 -2.68 -17.17 -5.89
C ALA A 73 -1.48 -18.01 -5.42
N TRP A 74 -0.40 -17.36 -4.99
CA TRP A 74 0.75 -18.05 -4.41
C TRP A 74 0.37 -18.79 -3.12
N ALA A 75 -0.37 -18.14 -2.21
CA ALA A 75 -0.88 -18.78 -1.00
C ALA A 75 -1.78 -19.97 -1.31
N GLU A 76 -2.64 -19.86 -2.32
CA GLU A 76 -3.46 -20.97 -2.78
C GLU A 76 -2.64 -22.15 -3.27
N ILE A 77 -1.60 -21.92 -4.08
CA ILE A 77 -0.70 -22.98 -4.58
C ILE A 77 -0.01 -23.69 -3.41
N VAL A 78 0.44 -22.94 -2.39
CA VAL A 78 1.07 -23.51 -1.20
C VAL A 78 0.10 -24.42 -0.44
N ARG A 79 -1.19 -24.04 -0.34
CA ARG A 79 -2.23 -24.86 0.33
C ARG A 79 -2.75 -26.02 -0.51
N ALA A 80 -2.87 -25.85 -1.83
CA ALA A 80 -3.50 -26.83 -2.72
C ALA A 80 -2.62 -28.03 -3.04
N ALA A 81 -1.34 -28.00 -2.65
CA ALA A 81 -0.41 -29.10 -2.88
C ALA A 81 -0.86 -30.37 -2.11
N PRO A 82 -1.23 -31.50 -2.79
CA PRO A 82 -1.00 -31.82 -4.21
C PRO A 82 -2.25 -32.21 -5.06
N ALA A 83 -3.49 -31.73 -4.81
CA ALA A 83 -4.65 -32.18 -5.62
C ALA A 83 -5.88 -31.26 -5.73
N GLY A 84 -5.89 -30.07 -5.15
CA GLY A 84 -7.04 -29.17 -5.22
C GLY A 84 -7.07 -28.35 -6.52
N PRO A 85 -8.24 -28.12 -7.17
CA PRO A 85 -8.34 -27.14 -8.23
C PRO A 85 -8.06 -25.73 -7.68
N LEU A 86 -7.25 -24.96 -8.39
CA LEU A 86 -7.05 -23.53 -8.08
C LEU A 86 -8.33 -22.76 -8.45
N THR A 87 -8.72 -21.84 -7.57
CA THR A 87 -9.84 -20.92 -7.69
C THR A 87 -9.37 -19.52 -8.11
N SER A 88 -8.09 -19.20 -7.90
CA SER A 88 -7.48 -17.98 -8.42
C SER A 88 -7.55 -17.91 -9.94
N ARG A 89 -7.81 -16.70 -10.45
CA ARG A 89 -7.88 -16.47 -11.89
C ARG A 89 -6.47 -16.56 -12.49
N PRO A 90 -6.29 -17.19 -13.66
CA PRO A 90 -5.01 -17.20 -14.32
C PRO A 90 -4.60 -15.77 -14.72
N PRO A 91 -3.30 -15.44 -14.69
CA PRO A 91 -2.83 -14.11 -15.04
C PRO A 91 -3.07 -13.80 -16.53
N LEU A 92 -3.54 -12.59 -16.81
CA LEU A 92 -3.67 -12.09 -18.18
C LEU A 92 -2.34 -11.47 -18.62
N LEU A 93 -1.52 -12.25 -19.33
CA LEU A 93 -0.18 -11.82 -19.76
C LEU A 93 -0.21 -10.90 -21.00
N LYS A 94 -1.31 -10.91 -21.76
CA LYS A 94 -1.46 -10.04 -22.93
C LYS A 94 -1.76 -8.61 -22.49
N ARG A 95 -0.78 -7.73 -22.61
CA ARG A 95 -0.94 -6.30 -22.33
C ARG A 95 -1.93 -5.68 -23.32
N TRP A 96 -2.81 -4.84 -22.81
CA TRP A 96 -3.77 -4.05 -23.58
C TRP A 96 -3.43 -2.57 -23.46
N SER A 97 -3.42 -1.85 -24.57
CA SER A 97 -3.27 -0.39 -24.61
C SER A 97 -4.51 0.21 -25.27
N PRO A 98 -5.06 1.33 -24.74
CA PRO A 98 -6.14 2.06 -25.38
C PRO A 98 -5.85 2.46 -26.84
N GLN A 99 -4.58 2.72 -27.18
CA GLN A 99 -4.18 3.14 -28.53
C GLN A 99 -3.88 1.97 -29.49
N GLY A 100 -3.90 0.71 -29.00
CA GLY A 100 -3.79 -0.50 -29.82
C GLY A 100 -2.40 -0.81 -30.40
N ASP A 101 -1.49 0.16 -30.48
CA ASP A 101 -0.13 0.00 -31.00
C ASP A 101 0.86 -0.63 -30.00
N GLY A 102 0.52 -0.61 -28.70
CA GLY A 102 1.38 -1.12 -27.63
C GLY A 102 2.73 -0.41 -27.53
N ALA A 103 2.90 0.72 -28.22
CA ALA A 103 4.13 1.49 -28.21
C ALA A 103 4.29 2.12 -26.82
N PRO A 104 5.46 1.95 -26.17
CA PRO A 104 5.70 2.62 -24.89
C PRO A 104 5.69 4.14 -25.11
N GLY A 105 4.94 4.85 -24.28
CA GLY A 105 5.01 6.30 -24.23
C GLY A 105 6.43 6.72 -23.85
N VAL A 106 7.10 7.47 -24.72
CA VAL A 106 8.43 8.01 -24.42
C VAL A 106 8.24 9.25 -23.56
N LEU A 107 8.77 9.20 -22.34
CA LEU A 107 8.75 10.36 -21.47
C LEU A 107 9.74 11.43 -21.98
N PRO A 108 9.41 12.72 -21.90
CA PRO A 108 10.21 13.80 -22.48
C PRO A 108 11.42 14.18 -21.59
N TYR A 109 12.18 13.19 -21.12
CA TYR A 109 13.38 13.40 -20.30
C TYR A 109 14.63 12.96 -21.06
N ALA A 110 15.53 13.90 -21.33
CA ALA A 110 16.81 13.61 -21.97
C ALA A 110 17.83 13.04 -20.98
N ASP A 111 17.80 13.50 -19.73
CA ASP A 111 18.62 13.01 -18.64
C ASP A 111 17.74 12.36 -17.56
N LEU A 112 17.96 11.06 -17.32
CA LEU A 112 17.21 10.31 -16.32
C LEU A 112 17.59 10.70 -14.88
N SER A 113 18.73 11.37 -14.66
CA SER A 113 19.10 11.90 -13.35
C SER A 113 18.10 12.95 -12.84
N GLU A 114 17.34 13.58 -13.75
CA GLU A 114 16.27 14.53 -13.43
C GLU A 114 15.03 13.86 -12.83
N VAL A 115 14.84 12.56 -13.06
CA VAL A 115 13.65 11.81 -12.60
C VAL A 115 13.97 10.73 -11.57
N ILE A 116 15.21 10.25 -11.52
CA ILE A 116 15.66 9.27 -10.55
C ILE A 116 16.09 9.99 -9.28
N GLU A 117 15.29 9.88 -8.23
CA GLU A 117 15.59 10.51 -6.94
C GLU A 117 16.02 9.47 -5.91
N ARG A 118 17.17 9.71 -5.27
CA ARG A 118 17.71 8.88 -4.19
C ARG A 118 17.80 9.71 -2.92
N LEU A 119 16.64 10.10 -2.38
CA LEU A 119 16.58 10.88 -1.15
C LEU A 119 16.70 9.99 0.08
N THR A 120 17.44 10.49 1.07
CA THR A 120 17.28 10.00 2.43
C THR A 120 16.04 10.66 3.01
N PRO A 121 14.98 9.90 3.36
CA PRO A 121 13.79 10.50 3.94
C PRO A 121 14.15 11.18 5.28
N PRO A 122 13.51 12.33 5.60
CA PRO A 122 13.68 12.95 6.91
C PRO A 122 13.19 12.00 8.02
N PRO A 123 13.45 12.29 9.30
CA PRO A 123 12.82 11.55 10.39
C PRO A 123 11.30 11.57 10.24
N LEU A 124 10.67 10.39 10.30
CA LEU A 124 9.22 10.21 10.19
C LEU A 124 8.70 9.49 11.44
N ARG A 125 7.46 9.79 11.82
CA ARG A 125 6.68 9.03 12.80
C ARG A 125 5.53 8.33 12.09
N GLU A 126 5.27 7.12 12.53
CA GLU A 126 4.23 6.26 11.97
C GLU A 126 3.18 5.94 13.05
N ARG A 127 1.92 5.87 12.62
CA ARG A 127 0.79 5.39 13.43
C ARG A 127 -0.04 4.43 12.62
N MET A 128 -0.28 3.24 13.17
CA MET A 128 -1.30 2.32 12.68
C MET A 128 -2.55 2.59 13.50
N LEU A 129 -3.65 2.94 12.84
CA LEU A 129 -4.89 3.38 13.48
C LEU A 129 -6.04 2.54 12.98
N HIS A 130 -6.84 2.05 13.92
CA HIS A 130 -7.99 1.21 13.62
C HIS A 130 -9.28 2.04 13.52
N PHE A 131 -10.09 1.77 12.50
CA PHE A 131 -11.42 2.34 12.32
C PHE A 131 -12.43 1.21 12.15
N SER A 132 -13.17 0.94 13.22
CA SER A 132 -14.28 -0.02 13.23
C SER A 132 -15.33 0.33 12.18
N SER A 133 -16.08 -0.68 11.75
CA SER A 133 -17.18 -0.46 10.80
C SER A 133 -18.22 0.52 11.34
N GLU A 134 -18.48 0.51 12.66
CA GLU A 134 -19.42 1.44 13.30
C GLU A 134 -18.94 2.89 13.18
N SER A 135 -17.68 3.16 13.54
CA SER A 135 -17.09 4.49 13.41
C SER A 135 -17.12 4.98 11.96
N LEU A 136 -16.79 4.13 10.99
CA LEU A 136 -16.81 4.50 9.57
C LEU A 136 -18.22 4.78 9.04
N VAL A 137 -19.25 4.09 9.56
CA VAL A 137 -20.64 4.38 9.23
C VAL A 137 -21.05 5.74 9.79
N ALA A 138 -20.71 6.03 11.06
CA ALA A 138 -20.98 7.32 11.68
C ALA A 138 -20.26 8.48 10.95
N LEU A 139 -18.99 8.29 10.61
CA LEU A 139 -18.19 9.27 9.86
C LEU A 139 -18.80 9.52 8.47
N LYS A 140 -19.19 8.46 7.76
CA LYS A 140 -19.85 8.58 6.45
C LYS A 140 -21.17 9.34 6.57
N GLU A 141 -21.99 9.03 7.57
CA GLU A 141 -23.28 9.70 7.73
C GLU A 141 -23.10 11.18 8.07
N ARG A 142 -22.15 11.53 8.94
CA ARG A 142 -21.82 12.92 9.24
C ARG A 142 -21.41 13.68 7.97
N ALA A 143 -20.47 13.14 7.19
CA ALA A 143 -20.04 13.75 5.93
C ALA A 143 -21.18 13.85 4.89
N ARG A 144 -22.09 12.87 4.87
CA ARG A 144 -23.30 12.90 4.04
C ARG A 144 -24.22 14.06 4.43
N GLN A 145 -24.42 14.31 5.73
CA GLN A 145 -25.21 15.45 6.21
C GLN A 145 -24.55 16.80 5.86
N GLU A 146 -23.22 16.91 5.98
CA GLU A 146 -22.45 18.10 5.55
C GLU A 146 -22.69 18.39 4.05
N LEU A 147 -22.68 17.36 3.18
CA LEU A 147 -22.96 17.51 1.75
C LEU A 147 -24.42 17.92 1.46
N LEU A 148 -25.39 17.33 2.15
CA LEU A 148 -26.80 17.69 1.99
C LEU A 148 -27.07 19.14 2.42
N ALA A 149 -26.45 19.59 3.52
CA ALA A 149 -26.54 20.98 3.97
C ALA A 149 -25.92 21.96 2.98
N ALA A 150 -24.89 21.55 2.24
CA ALA A 150 -24.28 22.31 1.15
C ALA A 150 -25.07 22.23 -0.18
N GLY A 151 -26.18 21.47 -0.24
CA GLY A 151 -27.00 21.29 -1.43
C GLY A 151 -26.50 20.22 -2.42
N ASP A 152 -25.43 19.49 -2.10
CA ASP A 152 -24.87 18.44 -2.96
C ASP A 152 -25.53 17.08 -2.70
N THR A 153 -26.75 16.93 -3.21
CA THR A 153 -27.52 15.69 -3.10
C THR A 153 -26.89 14.51 -3.85
N ALA A 154 -26.25 14.76 -4.99
CA ALA A 154 -25.60 13.73 -5.79
C ALA A 154 -24.34 13.18 -5.09
N GLY A 155 -23.51 14.07 -4.55
CA GLY A 155 -22.34 13.70 -3.75
C GLY A 155 -22.75 12.93 -2.49
N ALA A 156 -23.79 13.40 -1.78
CA ALA A 156 -24.32 12.71 -0.61
C ALA A 156 -24.81 11.29 -0.90
N ALA A 157 -25.37 11.04 -2.09
CA ALA A 157 -25.79 9.72 -2.53
C ALA A 157 -24.61 8.81 -2.94
N ALA A 158 -23.58 9.38 -3.56
CA ALA A 158 -22.41 8.65 -4.06
C ALA A 158 -21.33 8.38 -2.99
N LEU A 159 -21.39 9.04 -1.84
CA LEU A 159 -20.35 9.00 -0.81
C LEU A 159 -20.07 7.58 -0.30
N THR A 160 -18.80 7.22 -0.27
CA THR A 160 -18.29 5.95 0.27
C THR A 160 -17.58 6.13 1.61
N ARG A 161 -17.45 5.04 2.38
CA ARG A 161 -16.64 5.04 3.62
C ARG A 161 -15.19 5.45 3.36
N PHE A 162 -14.63 5.00 2.24
CA PHE A 162 -13.28 5.36 1.80
C PHE A 162 -13.15 6.87 1.57
N GLN A 163 -14.12 7.48 0.87
CA GLN A 163 -14.11 8.93 0.64
C GLN A 163 -14.28 9.73 1.94
N ALA A 164 -15.17 9.29 2.83
CA ALA A 164 -15.38 9.95 4.13
C ALA A 164 -14.13 9.88 5.02
N LEU A 165 -13.44 8.73 5.05
CA LEU A 165 -12.18 8.59 5.78
C LEU A 165 -11.05 9.40 5.13
N SER A 166 -10.94 9.36 3.80
CA SER A 166 -9.91 10.11 3.06
C SER A 166 -10.08 11.62 3.23
N SER A 167 -11.32 12.13 3.24
CA SER A 167 -11.60 13.55 3.47
C SER A 167 -11.28 13.97 4.90
N LEU A 168 -11.60 13.13 5.90
CA LEU A 168 -11.19 13.36 7.29
C LEU A 168 -9.66 13.42 7.42
N MET A 169 -8.96 12.43 6.84
CA MET A 169 -7.49 12.37 6.85
C MET A 169 -6.88 13.63 6.23
N TRP A 170 -7.37 14.02 5.04
CA TRP A 170 -6.89 15.21 4.36
C TRP A 170 -7.11 16.47 5.21
N ARG A 171 -8.32 16.66 5.75
CA ARG A 171 -8.67 17.81 6.61
C ARG A 171 -7.81 17.87 7.88
N CYS A 172 -7.67 16.77 8.60
CA CYS A 172 -6.94 16.73 9.87
C CYS A 172 -5.42 16.86 9.67
N ILE A 173 -4.84 16.21 8.66
CA ILE A 173 -3.41 16.34 8.35
C ILE A 173 -3.08 17.77 7.91
N THR A 174 -3.94 18.37 7.06
CA THR A 174 -3.79 19.77 6.64
C THR A 174 -3.83 20.72 7.83
N ARG A 175 -4.76 20.51 8.76
CA ARG A 175 -4.86 21.28 10.02
C ARG A 175 -3.64 21.07 10.92
N ALA A 176 -3.15 19.84 11.05
CA ALA A 176 -1.98 19.50 11.84
C ALA A 176 -0.69 20.17 11.30
N ARG A 177 -0.60 20.34 9.97
CA ARG A 177 0.50 21.04 9.30
C ARG A 177 0.53 22.55 9.51
N ARG A 178 -0.57 23.14 9.98
CA ARG A 178 -0.69 24.60 10.22
C ARG A 178 -0.20 25.43 9.03
N LEU A 179 -0.63 25.02 7.83
CA LEU A 179 -0.28 25.73 6.60
C LEU A 179 -0.70 27.21 6.69
N PRO A 180 0.01 28.13 6.01
CA PRO A 180 -0.39 29.52 5.94
C PRO A 180 -1.87 29.65 5.49
N PRO A 181 -2.66 30.58 6.06
CA PRO A 181 -4.07 30.74 5.70
C PRO A 181 -4.31 30.99 4.21
N GLU A 182 -3.31 31.55 3.53
CA GLU A 182 -3.35 31.91 2.11
C GLU A 182 -3.04 30.73 1.18
N GLN A 183 -2.52 29.62 1.73
CA GLN A 183 -2.14 28.46 0.94
C GLN A 183 -3.39 27.68 0.55
N GLU A 184 -3.72 27.72 -0.75
CA GLU A 184 -4.84 26.97 -1.29
C GLU A 184 -4.61 25.46 -1.16
N THR A 185 -5.64 24.76 -0.69
CA THR A 185 -5.65 23.30 -0.64
C THR A 185 -6.64 22.76 -1.65
N ALA A 186 -6.15 22.00 -2.62
CA ALA A 186 -6.97 21.37 -3.65
C ALA A 186 -6.72 19.86 -3.69
N TRP A 187 -7.74 19.11 -4.11
CA TRP A 187 -7.58 17.70 -4.45
C TRP A 187 -7.27 17.58 -5.95
N MET A 188 -6.41 16.61 -6.32
CA MET A 188 -6.03 16.43 -7.72
C MET A 188 -7.14 15.72 -8.51
N ALA A 189 -7.88 16.48 -9.32
CA ALA A 189 -9.04 15.98 -10.05
C ALA A 189 -8.72 15.19 -11.34
N LYS A 190 -7.55 15.41 -11.93
CA LYS A 190 -7.14 14.74 -13.17
C LYS A 190 -5.94 13.82 -12.89
N PRO A 191 -5.92 12.59 -13.43
CA PRO A 191 -4.75 11.74 -13.39
C PRO A 191 -3.55 12.48 -14.01
N MET A 192 -2.44 12.49 -13.29
CA MET A 192 -1.18 13.10 -13.71
C MET A 192 -0.09 12.03 -13.59
N ILE A 193 0.77 11.94 -14.62
CA ILE A 193 2.05 11.24 -14.48
C ILE A 193 2.96 12.18 -13.69
N TYR A 194 3.19 11.85 -12.42
CA TYR A 194 4.07 12.64 -11.55
C TYR A 194 5.48 12.07 -11.56
N THR A 195 6.47 12.96 -11.50
CA THR A 195 7.81 12.58 -11.04
C THR A 195 7.78 12.51 -9.51
N LEU A 196 8.58 11.66 -8.88
CA LEU A 196 8.64 11.55 -7.41
C LEU A 196 8.98 12.90 -6.72
N ARG A 197 9.52 13.86 -7.50
CA ARG A 197 9.79 15.25 -7.10
C ARG A 197 8.54 16.13 -6.88
N PHE A 198 7.32 15.65 -7.20
CA PHE A 198 6.12 16.49 -7.20
C PHE A 198 5.40 16.56 -5.85
N PHE A 199 5.67 15.66 -4.90
CA PHE A 199 5.03 15.79 -3.59
C PHE A 199 5.75 16.89 -2.80
N ASP A 200 5.18 18.09 -2.87
CA ASP A 200 5.56 19.13 -1.93
C ASP A 200 5.32 18.63 -0.49
N SER A 201 5.99 19.26 0.47
CA SER A 201 5.86 18.93 1.88
C SER A 201 4.44 19.12 2.45
N SER A 202 3.52 19.68 1.66
CA SER A 202 2.13 19.96 2.04
C SER A 202 1.14 18.95 1.47
N SER A 203 1.59 18.00 0.65
CA SER A 203 0.74 17.01 -0.03
C SER A 203 0.30 15.90 0.92
N VAL A 204 -0.98 15.50 0.83
CA VAL A 204 -1.51 14.31 1.52
C VAL A 204 -1.75 13.23 0.49
N MET A 205 -1.08 12.09 0.64
CA MET A 205 -1.16 10.97 -0.29
C MET A 205 -1.95 9.82 0.31
N MET A 206 -3.12 9.54 -0.26
CA MET A 206 -3.82 8.27 -0.01
C MET A 206 -3.22 7.18 -0.91
N GLY A 207 -2.75 6.10 -0.30
CA GLY A 207 -2.27 4.92 -1.01
C GLY A 207 -2.95 3.64 -0.52
N SER A 208 -2.64 2.54 -1.19
CA SER A 208 -3.26 1.24 -0.89
C SER A 208 -4.78 1.26 -1.07
N SER A 209 -5.47 0.20 -0.67
CA SER A 209 -6.92 0.09 -0.76
C SER A 209 -7.45 -0.91 0.27
N PRO A 210 -8.55 -0.59 0.97
CA PRO A 210 -9.23 -1.57 1.83
C PRO A 210 -9.90 -2.70 1.05
N ARG A 211 -9.88 -2.66 -0.29
CA ARG A 211 -10.38 -3.73 -1.16
C ARG A 211 -9.32 -4.80 -1.47
N PHE A 212 -8.05 -4.54 -1.16
CA PHE A 212 -7.01 -5.55 -1.36
C PHE A 212 -7.17 -6.65 -0.31
N ASP A 213 -7.28 -7.90 -0.77
CA ASP A 213 -7.42 -9.04 0.13
C ASP A 213 -6.07 -9.41 0.73
N MET A 214 -5.65 -8.63 1.73
CA MET A 214 -4.35 -8.80 2.39
C MET A 214 -4.35 -9.95 3.41
N TYR A 215 -5.53 -10.24 3.97
CA TYR A 215 -5.69 -11.24 5.02
C TYR A 215 -6.24 -12.59 4.51
N GLY A 216 -6.60 -12.71 3.23
CA GLY A 216 -6.87 -13.98 2.56
C GLY A 216 -5.61 -14.78 2.22
N CYS A 217 -4.44 -14.13 2.26
CA CYS A 217 -3.14 -14.76 2.12
C CYS A 217 -2.85 -15.62 3.35
N ASP A 218 -3.08 -16.93 3.23
CA ASP A 218 -2.73 -17.93 4.23
C ASP A 218 -1.82 -18.96 3.58
N LEU A 219 -0.54 -18.91 3.96
CA LEU A 219 0.55 -19.77 3.47
C LEU A 219 0.62 -21.13 4.21
N GLY A 220 -0.42 -21.48 4.98
CA GLY A 220 -0.48 -22.68 5.82
C GLY A 220 -0.30 -22.40 7.32
N TRP A 221 -0.06 -21.15 7.70
CA TRP A 221 0.04 -20.71 9.10
C TRP A 221 -1.24 -20.05 9.62
N GLY A 222 -2.28 -19.98 8.80
CA GLY A 222 -3.51 -19.28 9.08
C GLY A 222 -3.44 -17.80 8.72
N LYS A 223 -4.50 -17.07 9.11
CA LYS A 223 -4.70 -15.66 8.81
C LYS A 223 -3.64 -14.78 9.47
N ALA A 224 -2.94 -13.96 8.68
CA ALA A 224 -1.95 -13.01 9.18
C ALA A 224 -2.49 -12.14 10.33
N VAL A 225 -1.63 -11.86 11.31
CA VAL A 225 -1.99 -11.04 12.50
C VAL A 225 -2.00 -9.55 12.19
N ALA A 226 -1.20 -9.11 11.21
CA ALA A 226 -1.14 -7.72 10.76
C ALA A 226 -0.53 -7.65 9.34
N ALA A 227 -0.87 -6.59 8.61
CA ALA A 227 -0.22 -6.20 7.35
C ALA A 227 0.28 -4.75 7.47
N ARG A 228 1.49 -4.47 6.97
CA ARG A 228 2.11 -3.13 7.05
C ARG A 228 2.87 -2.80 5.77
N SER A 229 3.02 -1.51 5.45
CA SER A 229 3.87 -1.11 4.33
C SER A 229 5.35 -1.09 4.72
N GLY A 230 6.20 -1.47 3.76
CA GLY A 230 7.66 -1.34 3.90
C GLY A 230 8.13 0.11 3.82
N ARG A 231 9.37 0.38 4.30
CA ARG A 231 9.99 1.71 4.35
C ARG A 231 9.90 2.48 3.03
N ALA A 232 10.09 1.82 1.88
CA ALA A 232 10.07 2.45 0.56
C ALA A 232 8.72 3.08 0.18
N ASN A 233 7.63 2.71 0.86
CA ASN A 233 6.30 3.28 0.64
C ASN A 233 5.97 4.45 1.59
N LYS A 234 6.92 4.91 2.39
CA LYS A 234 6.70 5.87 3.47
C LYS A 234 7.32 7.23 3.13
N CYS A 235 6.49 8.26 3.19
CA CYS A 235 6.88 9.66 3.06
C CYS A 235 5.97 10.53 3.94
N ASP A 236 6.37 11.77 4.21
CA ASP A 236 5.53 12.71 4.96
C ASP A 236 4.21 12.95 4.23
N GLY A 237 3.09 12.86 4.95
CA GLY A 237 1.74 13.00 4.40
C GLY A 237 1.17 11.73 3.78
N LYS A 238 1.89 10.60 3.82
CA LYS A 238 1.38 9.32 3.35
C LYS A 238 0.36 8.75 4.33
N THR A 239 -0.79 8.35 3.81
CA THR A 239 -1.77 7.49 4.50
C THR A 239 -2.04 6.27 3.63
N SER A 240 -1.66 5.09 4.13
CA SER A 240 -1.95 3.81 3.47
C SER A 240 -3.17 3.16 4.13
N LEU A 241 -4.19 2.83 3.34
CA LEU A 241 -5.41 2.19 3.85
C LEU A 241 -5.40 0.68 3.62
N TYR A 242 -5.87 -0.04 4.63
CA TYR A 242 -5.94 -1.51 4.70
C TYR A 242 -7.37 -1.92 5.05
N PRO A 243 -7.82 -3.13 4.65
CA PRO A 243 -8.98 -3.71 5.29
C PRO A 243 -8.68 -3.90 6.78
N GLY A 244 -9.64 -3.70 7.67
CA GLY A 244 -9.47 -4.12 9.06
C GLY A 244 -9.42 -5.65 9.15
N ARG A 245 -8.56 -6.18 10.02
CA ARG A 245 -8.33 -7.63 10.12
C ARG A 245 -9.60 -8.41 10.43
N GLU A 246 -10.47 -7.88 11.27
CA GLU A 246 -11.72 -8.52 11.68
C GLU A 246 -12.79 -8.52 10.58
N GLY A 247 -12.63 -7.70 9.54
CA GLY A 247 -13.57 -7.61 8.43
C GLY A 247 -14.80 -6.74 8.75
N GLY A 248 -15.95 -7.04 8.15
CA GLY A 248 -17.16 -6.22 8.32
C GLY A 248 -17.08 -4.83 7.69
N GLY A 249 -15.98 -4.52 7.01
CA GLY A 249 -15.74 -3.22 6.38
C GLY A 249 -15.18 -2.16 7.32
N SER A 250 -14.57 -2.57 8.43
CA SER A 250 -13.56 -1.77 9.11
C SER A 250 -12.33 -1.55 8.22
N MET A 251 -11.51 -0.57 8.61
CA MET A 251 -10.31 -0.19 7.90
C MET A 251 -9.20 0.12 8.90
N ASP A 252 -7.97 -0.22 8.55
CA ASP A 252 -6.80 0.30 9.25
C ASP A 252 -6.13 1.36 8.37
N ALA A 253 -5.58 2.40 9.00
CA ALA A 253 -4.82 3.45 8.34
C ALA A 253 -3.41 3.52 8.94
N GLU A 254 -2.40 3.33 8.08
CA GLU A 254 -1.02 3.64 8.42
C GLU A 254 -0.72 5.07 8.00
N VAL A 255 -0.65 5.98 8.97
CA VAL A 255 -0.38 7.41 8.78
C VAL A 255 1.10 7.69 9.07
N VAL A 256 1.76 8.36 8.13
CA VAL A 256 3.18 8.73 8.21
C VAL A 256 3.32 10.24 8.08
N LEU A 257 3.92 10.86 9.10
CA LEU A 257 4.13 12.30 9.15
C LEU A 257 5.50 12.64 9.77
N SER A 258 5.95 13.87 9.59
CA SER A 258 7.03 14.45 10.39
C SER A 258 6.69 14.38 11.89
N PRO A 259 7.69 14.33 12.78
CA PRO A 259 7.44 14.19 14.21
C PRO A 259 6.53 15.28 14.80
N GLU A 260 6.71 16.51 14.33
CA GLU A 260 5.93 17.70 14.71
C GLU A 260 4.48 17.58 14.24
N ASN A 261 4.25 17.30 12.95
CA ASN A 261 2.92 17.16 12.38
C ASN A 261 2.16 15.98 13.01
N MET A 262 2.85 14.88 13.30
CA MET A 262 2.25 13.75 14.02
C MET A 262 1.82 14.16 15.43
N ALA A 263 2.65 14.90 16.17
CA ALA A 263 2.31 15.37 17.52
C ALA A 263 1.11 16.34 17.51
N ALA A 264 0.96 17.15 16.47
CA ALA A 264 -0.21 18.01 16.29
C ALA A 264 -1.47 17.20 15.93
N LEU A 265 -1.37 16.20 15.04
CA LEU A 265 -2.48 15.30 14.72
C LEU A 265 -2.93 14.49 15.94
N GLU A 266 -2.00 14.08 16.81
CA GLU A 266 -2.30 13.41 18.08
C GLU A 266 -3.15 14.26 19.05
N GLN A 267 -3.28 15.57 18.82
CA GLN A 267 -4.11 16.49 19.60
C GLN A 267 -5.43 16.85 18.90
N ASP A 268 -5.68 16.33 17.69
CA ASP A 268 -6.85 16.67 16.90
C ASP A 268 -8.09 15.88 17.38
N HIS A 269 -8.96 16.55 18.13
CA HIS A 269 -10.16 15.92 18.71
C HIS A 269 -11.12 15.35 17.65
N GLU A 270 -11.21 15.99 16.49
CA GLU A 270 -12.09 15.52 15.42
C GLU A 270 -11.57 14.21 14.83
N PHE A 271 -10.25 14.14 14.63
CA PHE A 271 -9.58 12.94 14.16
C PHE A 271 -9.78 11.77 15.12
N TRP A 272 -9.46 11.98 16.40
CA TRP A 272 -9.53 10.92 17.42
C TRP A 272 -10.95 10.51 17.77
N ALA A 273 -11.95 11.35 17.52
CA ALA A 273 -13.36 10.95 17.64
C ALA A 273 -13.74 9.84 16.64
N ALA A 274 -13.03 9.69 15.52
CA ALA A 274 -13.25 8.63 14.54
C ALA A 274 -12.35 7.41 14.75
N VAL A 275 -11.20 7.55 15.40
CA VAL A 275 -10.31 6.42 15.68
C VAL A 275 -10.99 5.51 16.72
N THR A 276 -10.99 4.21 16.46
CA THR A 276 -11.49 3.23 17.42
C THR A 276 -10.45 3.04 18.52
N PRO A 277 -10.80 3.22 19.81
CA PRO A 277 -9.87 3.03 20.90
C PRO A 277 -9.30 1.61 20.93
N ASP A 278 -8.02 1.48 21.31
CA ASP A 278 -7.43 0.19 21.60
C ASP A 278 -8.19 -0.46 22.77
N SER A 279 -8.70 -1.67 22.56
CA SER A 279 -9.40 -2.48 23.57
C SER A 279 -8.45 -3.16 24.53
#